data_AF-A0A913XGQ0-F1
#
_entry.id   AF-A0A913XGQ0-F1
#
_cell.length_a   1.000
_cell.length_b   1.000
_cell.length_c   1.000
_cell.angle_alpha   90.00
_cell.angle_beta   90.00
_cell.angle_gamma   90.00
#
_symmetry.space_group_name_H-M   'P 1'
#
loop_
_entity.id
_entity.type
_entity.pdbx_description
1 polymer ?
#
loop_
_entity_poly.entity_id
_entity_poly.type
_entity_poly.pdbx_seq_one_letter_code
_entity_poly.pdbx_strand_id
1 'polypeptide(L)'
;MLSRVHLARRLVSGTSRFLQASKTSFPAVTRFCQTEVEKKEPEFGQFFRDVSAKLKQKTGETGHLMLFGGLGAYALSKELFVIHEETYLAAVMAGTFIWVIKKSGSSVAELLDNYSKEILDNFNLSRNQQIDALNNAIANEMKLDDMLLCRIDIAEILKENNVMGMELEYRNRLHNVKNEVKKRLDYQLELENFKRKTEQDHIIDWVEKEVIKSITPQQEKESINQCIKDLKAMAV
;
A
#
# COMPACT_ATOMS: atom_id res chain seq x y z
N MET A 1 -27.04 29.99 -37.65
CA MET A 1 -28.08 29.76 -36.62
C MET A 1 -28.93 28.58 -37.06
N LEU A 2 -29.15 27.64 -36.12
CA LEU A 2 -30.23 26.66 -36.07
C LEU A 2 -30.32 25.64 -37.22
N SER A 3 -29.83 24.41 -36.96
CA SER A 3 -30.68 23.21 -36.95
C SER A 3 -29.85 21.94 -37.19
N ARG A 4 -29.23 21.37 -36.13
CA ARG A 4 -28.74 19.97 -36.07
C ARG A 4 -28.61 19.45 -34.62
N VAL A 5 -29.57 19.75 -33.73
CA VAL A 5 -29.48 19.32 -32.31
C VAL A 5 -30.67 18.43 -31.85
N HIS A 6 -31.63 18.10 -32.71
CA HIS A 6 -32.86 17.42 -32.28
C HIS A 6 -32.96 15.90 -32.56
N LEU A 7 -31.84 15.16 -32.60
CA LEU A 7 -31.92 13.69 -32.79
C LEU A 7 -30.99 12.85 -31.90
N ALA A 8 -30.58 13.36 -30.74
CA ALA A 8 -29.72 12.61 -29.81
C ALA A 8 -30.29 12.45 -28.38
N ARG A 9 -31.60 12.69 -28.17
CA ARG A 9 -32.21 12.68 -26.83
C ARG A 9 -33.24 11.56 -26.58
N ARG A 10 -33.38 10.58 -27.49
CA ARG A 10 -34.44 9.56 -27.39
C ARG A 10 -33.97 8.09 -27.25
N LEU A 11 -32.68 7.84 -27.07
CA LEU A 11 -32.12 6.48 -26.93
C LEU A 11 -31.43 6.21 -25.58
N VAL A 12 -31.78 6.93 -24.51
CA VAL A 12 -31.21 6.72 -23.16
C VAL A 12 -32.27 6.28 -22.12
N SER A 13 -33.55 6.14 -22.50
CA SER A 13 -34.59 5.62 -21.62
C SER A 13 -34.88 4.15 -21.92
N GLY A 14 -34.06 3.21 -21.44
CA GLY A 14 -34.37 1.79 -21.70
C GLY A 14 -33.56 0.73 -20.97
N THR A 15 -32.36 1.00 -20.47
CA THR A 15 -31.48 -0.08 -19.99
C THR A 15 -30.65 0.35 -18.78
N SER A 16 -31.30 0.63 -17.67
CA SER A 16 -30.65 0.82 -16.37
C SER A 16 -31.58 0.45 -15.23
N ARG A 17 -32.14 -0.77 -15.30
CA ARG A 17 -32.92 -1.38 -14.22
C ARG A 17 -32.56 -2.84 -13.92
N PHE A 18 -31.36 -3.28 -14.28
CA PHE A 18 -30.88 -4.64 -13.98
C PHE A 18 -29.49 -4.70 -13.32
N LEU A 19 -29.13 -3.67 -12.56
CA LEU A 19 -28.03 -3.76 -11.59
C LEU A 19 -28.47 -3.09 -10.29
N GLN A 20 -29.54 -3.63 -9.69
CA GLN A 20 -29.65 -3.55 -8.24
C GLN A 20 -28.48 -4.36 -7.69
N ALA A 21 -27.48 -3.66 -7.16
CA ALA A 21 -26.51 -4.26 -6.28
C ALA A 21 -27.27 -5.08 -5.24
N SER A 22 -27.17 -6.41 -5.36
CA SER A 22 -27.52 -7.30 -4.28
C SER A 22 -26.68 -6.82 -3.10
N LYS A 23 -27.34 -6.17 -2.14
CA LYS A 23 -26.80 -6.12 -0.79
C LYS A 23 -26.60 -7.58 -0.44
N THR A 24 -25.36 -8.04 -0.46
CA THR A 24 -24.99 -9.28 0.20
C THR A 24 -25.44 -9.08 1.64
N SER A 25 -26.60 -9.65 1.96
CA SER A 25 -26.99 -9.84 3.33
C SER A 25 -25.85 -10.66 3.92
N PHE A 26 -24.97 -9.99 4.66
CA PHE A 26 -24.05 -10.66 5.55
C PHE A 26 -24.89 -11.71 6.27
N PRO A 27 -24.55 -13.01 6.14
CA PRO A 27 -25.29 -14.02 6.85
C PRO A 27 -25.25 -13.62 8.32
N ALA A 28 -26.40 -13.67 8.98
CA ALA A 28 -26.61 -13.32 10.37
C ALA A 28 -25.91 -14.31 11.33
N VAL A 29 -24.64 -14.63 11.05
CA VAL A 29 -23.80 -15.60 11.76
C VAL A 29 -23.00 -14.91 12.88
N THR A 30 -22.89 -13.57 12.88
CA THR A 30 -22.26 -12.84 14.00
C THR A 30 -23.17 -12.61 15.21
N ARG A 31 -24.40 -13.15 15.23
CA ARG A 31 -25.27 -13.15 16.42
C ARG A 31 -25.23 -14.42 17.27
N PHE A 32 -24.24 -15.30 17.06
CA PHE A 32 -24.01 -16.46 17.94
C PHE A 32 -22.95 -16.23 19.01
N CYS A 33 -22.48 -14.99 19.21
CA CYS A 33 -21.60 -14.66 20.32
C CYS A 33 -22.43 -14.19 21.52
N GLN A 34 -22.76 -15.17 22.37
CA GLN A 34 -23.00 -15.07 23.81
C GLN A 34 -24.00 -13.98 24.28
N THR A 35 -25.24 -14.39 24.51
CA THR A 35 -25.80 -14.11 25.84
C THR A 35 -24.94 -14.87 26.84
N GLU A 36 -24.04 -14.19 27.55
CA GLU A 36 -23.49 -14.71 28.78
C GLU A 36 -24.69 -14.93 29.73
N VAL A 37 -25.18 -16.17 29.79
CA VAL A 37 -25.87 -16.61 30.99
C VAL A 37 -24.77 -16.65 32.03
N GLU A 38 -24.69 -15.61 32.85
CA GLU A 38 -23.84 -15.58 34.04
C GLU A 38 -24.34 -16.67 34.99
N LYS A 39 -23.95 -17.92 34.72
CA LYS A 39 -24.11 -19.03 35.66
C LYS A 39 -23.14 -18.72 36.78
N LYS A 40 -23.66 -18.14 37.86
CA LYS A 40 -22.94 -18.04 39.13
C LYS A 40 -22.56 -19.47 39.53
N GLU A 41 -21.28 -19.80 39.37
CA GLU A 41 -20.79 -21.12 39.74
C GLU A 41 -21.05 -21.35 41.23
N PRO A 42 -21.45 -22.56 41.62
CA PRO A 42 -21.68 -22.85 43.02
C PRO A 42 -20.35 -22.88 43.78
N GLU A 43 -20.01 -21.78 44.43
CA GLU A 43 -18.91 -21.69 45.38
C GLU A 43 -19.16 -22.66 46.55
N PHE A 44 -18.09 -23.28 47.02
CA PHE A 44 -18.13 -24.17 48.18
C PHE A 44 -18.72 -23.44 49.40
N GLY A 45 -19.82 -23.97 49.95
CA GLY A 45 -20.52 -23.38 51.09
C GLY A 45 -21.66 -22.40 50.76
N GLN A 46 -22.02 -22.22 49.48
CA GLN A 46 -23.17 -21.39 49.08
C GLN A 46 -24.47 -21.77 49.79
N PHE A 47 -24.76 -23.06 49.93
CA PHE A 47 -25.93 -23.54 50.68
C PHE A 47 -25.97 -22.99 52.11
N PHE A 48 -24.86 -23.04 52.84
CA PHE A 48 -24.79 -22.54 54.21
C PHE A 48 -24.88 -21.01 54.27
N ARG A 49 -24.28 -20.29 53.30
CA ARG A 49 -24.40 -18.83 53.19
C ARG A 49 -25.84 -18.41 52.89
N ASP A 50 -26.53 -19.10 52.00
CA ASP A 50 -27.92 -18.81 51.61
C ASP A 50 -28.89 -19.10 52.76
N VAL A 51 -28.71 -20.23 53.45
CA VAL A 51 -29.49 -20.57 54.64
C VAL A 51 -29.23 -19.54 55.75
N SER A 52 -27.97 -19.19 56.00
CA SER A 52 -27.61 -18.18 56.98
C SER A 52 -28.16 -16.80 56.63
N ALA A 53 -28.15 -16.40 55.35
CA ALA A 53 -28.69 -15.13 54.88
C ALA A 53 -30.22 -15.06 55.06
N LYS A 54 -30.93 -16.14 54.72
CA LYS A 54 -32.39 -16.25 54.92
C LYS A 54 -32.76 -16.19 56.40
N LEU A 55 -31.98 -16.84 57.27
CA LEU A 55 -32.21 -16.83 58.72
C LEU A 55 -31.90 -15.46 59.33
N LYS A 56 -30.80 -14.83 58.92
CA LYS A 56 -30.39 -13.49 59.37
C LYS A 56 -31.44 -12.42 59.07
N GLN A 57 -32.10 -12.50 57.92
CA GLN A 57 -33.20 -11.59 57.56
C GLN A 57 -34.39 -11.68 58.55
N LYS A 58 -34.60 -12.83 59.20
CA LYS A 58 -35.75 -13.09 60.07
C LYS A 58 -35.42 -13.06 61.57
N THR A 59 -34.21 -13.43 61.95
CA THR A 59 -33.83 -13.73 63.34
C THR A 59 -32.57 -12.99 63.81
N GLY A 60 -32.06 -12.05 63.00
CA GLY A 60 -30.88 -11.26 63.31
C GLY A 60 -29.56 -12.04 63.19
N GLU A 61 -28.44 -11.38 63.51
CA GLU A 61 -27.09 -11.97 63.42
C GLU A 61 -26.92 -13.18 64.35
N THR A 62 -27.68 -13.28 65.44
CA THR A 62 -27.55 -14.40 66.39
C THR A 62 -28.38 -15.61 65.99
N GLY A 63 -29.36 -15.46 65.11
CA GLY A 63 -30.35 -16.50 64.85
C GLY A 63 -29.78 -17.74 64.17
N HIS A 64 -28.85 -17.57 63.22
CA HIS A 64 -28.21 -18.71 62.57
C HIS A 64 -27.29 -19.47 63.54
N LEU A 65 -26.52 -18.76 64.38
CA LEU A 65 -25.69 -19.38 65.42
C LEU A 65 -26.51 -20.15 66.44
N MET A 66 -27.63 -19.58 66.91
CA MET A 66 -28.53 -20.23 67.86
C MET A 66 -29.23 -21.46 67.26
N LEU A 67 -29.56 -21.44 65.97
CA LEU A 67 -30.15 -22.59 65.28
C LEU A 67 -29.14 -23.74 65.17
N PHE A 68 -27.91 -23.49 64.70
CA PHE A 68 -26.90 -24.54 64.58
C PHE A 68 -26.46 -25.07 65.95
N GLY A 69 -26.26 -24.18 66.93
CA GLY A 69 -25.93 -24.56 68.30
C GLY A 69 -27.07 -25.34 68.98
N GLY A 70 -28.32 -24.92 68.77
CA GLY A 70 -29.51 -25.59 69.29
C GLY A 70 -29.75 -26.97 68.67
N LEU A 71 -29.58 -27.12 67.35
CA LEU A 71 -29.63 -28.42 66.69
C LEU A 71 -28.51 -29.36 67.16
N GLY A 72 -27.30 -28.83 67.37
CA GLY A 72 -26.19 -29.59 67.94
C GLY A 72 -26.47 -30.07 69.37
N ALA A 73 -26.96 -29.17 70.24
CA ALA A 73 -27.34 -29.52 71.61
C ALA A 73 -28.51 -30.50 71.66
N TYR A 74 -29.48 -30.37 70.76
CA TYR A 74 -30.59 -31.32 70.62
C TYR A 74 -30.12 -32.71 70.17
N ALA A 75 -29.20 -32.77 69.20
CA ALA A 75 -28.63 -34.04 68.73
C ALA A 75 -27.85 -34.78 69.83
N LEU A 76 -27.12 -34.05 70.68
CA LEU A 76 -26.46 -34.60 71.86
C LEU A 76 -27.47 -35.03 72.94
N SER A 77 -28.48 -34.21 73.23
CA SER A 77 -29.48 -34.49 74.25
C SER A 77 -30.39 -35.67 73.92
N LYS A 78 -30.59 -35.99 72.64
CA LYS A 78 -31.40 -37.11 72.17
C LYS A 78 -30.58 -38.34 71.77
N GLU A 79 -29.28 -38.36 72.09
CA GLU A 79 -28.36 -39.45 71.72
C GLU A 79 -28.35 -39.75 70.21
N LEU A 80 -28.78 -38.80 69.36
CA LEU A 80 -28.63 -38.91 67.91
C LEU A 80 -27.15 -38.80 67.49
N PHE A 81 -26.34 -38.17 68.34
CA PHE A 81 -24.89 -38.12 68.21
C PHE A 81 -24.23 -38.62 69.52
N VAL A 82 -23.77 -39.88 69.52
CA VAL A 82 -23.13 -40.52 70.68
C VAL A 82 -21.61 -40.37 70.59
N ILE A 83 -20.97 -39.87 71.65
CA ILE A 83 -19.51 -39.67 71.69
C ILE A 83 -18.83 -41.02 71.97
N HIS A 84 -18.47 -41.73 70.91
CA HIS A 84 -17.64 -42.94 70.93
C HIS A 84 -16.23 -42.68 70.36
N GLU A 85 -15.32 -43.64 70.53
CA GLU A 85 -13.95 -43.60 69.99
C GLU A 85 -13.88 -43.34 68.47
N GLU A 86 -14.88 -43.80 67.71
CA GLU A 86 -15.01 -43.52 66.27
C GLU A 86 -15.32 -42.05 65.97
N THR A 87 -16.09 -41.35 66.81
CA THR A 87 -16.41 -39.93 66.62
C THR A 87 -15.20 -39.03 66.86
N TYR A 88 -14.31 -39.42 67.78
CA TYR A 88 -13.03 -38.75 67.98
C TYR A 88 -12.12 -38.90 66.75
N LEU A 89 -12.05 -40.10 66.18
CA LEU A 89 -11.31 -40.36 64.94
C LEU A 89 -11.88 -39.53 63.77
N ALA A 90 -13.21 -39.45 63.64
CA ALA A 90 -13.87 -38.65 62.62
C ALA A 90 -13.57 -37.15 62.76
N ALA A 91 -13.51 -36.62 64.00
CA ALA A 91 -13.17 -35.21 64.24
C ALA A 91 -11.72 -34.89 63.86
N VAL A 92 -10.76 -35.78 64.18
CA VAL A 92 -9.36 -35.62 63.78
C VAL A 92 -9.22 -35.70 62.26
N MET A 93 -9.88 -36.67 61.62
CA MET A 93 -9.90 -36.81 60.16
C MET A 93 -10.46 -35.55 59.48
N ALA A 94 -11.61 -35.04 59.94
CA ALA A 94 -12.20 -33.81 59.43
C ALA A 94 -11.26 -32.60 59.61
N GLY A 95 -10.58 -32.50 60.76
CA GLY A 95 -9.58 -31.46 61.02
C GLY A 95 -8.41 -31.51 60.04
N THR A 96 -7.89 -32.70 59.74
CA THR A 96 -6.81 -32.87 58.74
C THR A 96 -7.26 -32.51 57.32
N PHE A 97 -8.49 -32.87 56.93
CA PHE A 97 -9.04 -32.48 55.62
C PHE A 97 -9.20 -30.97 55.48
N ILE A 98 -9.73 -30.28 56.50
CA ILE A 98 -9.85 -28.81 56.49
C ILE A 98 -8.47 -28.17 56.36
N TRP A 99 -7.45 -28.69 57.04
CA TRP A 99 -6.08 -28.18 56.95
C TRP A 99 -5.48 -28.36 55.55
N VAL A 100 -5.66 -29.53 54.93
CA VAL A 100 -5.20 -29.80 53.55
C VAL A 100 -5.90 -28.87 52.56
N ILE A 101 -7.22 -28.71 52.65
CA ILE A 101 -7.99 -27.82 51.76
C ILE A 101 -7.50 -26.38 51.88
N LYS A 102 -7.29 -25.87 53.10
CA LYS A 102 -6.80 -24.50 53.32
C LYS A 102 -5.40 -24.28 52.78
N LYS A 103 -4.52 -25.29 52.83
CA LYS A 103 -3.14 -25.18 52.35
C LYS A 103 -3.03 -25.33 50.83
N SER A 104 -3.77 -26.27 50.25
CA SER A 104 -3.71 -26.56 48.81
C SER A 104 -4.61 -25.67 47.96
N GLY A 105 -5.61 -25.02 48.56
CA GLY A 105 -6.60 -24.20 47.84
C GLY A 105 -5.99 -23.07 47.01
N SER A 106 -4.99 -22.34 47.53
CA SER A 106 -4.33 -21.27 46.76
C SER A 106 -3.58 -21.81 45.54
N SER A 107 -2.83 -22.90 45.70
CA SER A 107 -2.07 -23.50 44.59
C SER A 107 -2.97 -24.09 43.51
N VAL A 108 -4.10 -24.70 43.90
CA VAL A 108 -5.08 -25.21 42.93
C VAL A 108 -5.80 -24.07 42.20
N ALA A 109 -6.12 -22.98 42.89
CA ALA A 109 -6.73 -21.80 42.28
C ALA A 109 -5.80 -21.16 41.24
N GLU A 110 -4.53 -20.95 41.58
CA GLU A 110 -3.53 -20.40 40.65
C GLU A 110 -3.33 -21.29 39.41
N LEU A 111 -3.33 -22.62 39.58
CA LEU A 111 -3.25 -23.56 38.45
C LEU A 111 -4.47 -23.45 37.53
N LEU A 112 -5.69 -23.45 38.09
CA LEU A 112 -6.92 -23.31 37.30
C LEU A 112 -6.97 -21.97 36.56
N ASP A 113 -6.56 -20.88 37.22
CA ASP A 113 -6.51 -19.55 36.60
C ASP A 113 -5.51 -19.51 35.44
N ASN A 114 -4.35 -20.15 35.58
CA ASN A 114 -3.35 -20.21 34.53
C ASN A 114 -3.83 -21.04 33.33
N TYR A 115 -4.46 -22.20 33.57
CA TYR A 115 -5.07 -23.00 32.50
C TYR A 115 -6.18 -22.24 31.76
N SER A 116 -7.02 -21.51 32.49
CA SER A 116 -8.09 -20.69 31.90
C SER A 116 -7.51 -19.58 31.01
N LYS A 117 -6.49 -18.87 31.50
CA LYS A 117 -5.78 -17.84 30.72
C LYS A 117 -5.12 -18.41 29.47
N GLU A 118 -4.45 -19.55 29.57
CA GLU A 118 -3.80 -20.19 28.42
C GLU A 118 -4.80 -20.56 27.32
N ILE A 119 -5.97 -21.10 27.70
CA ILE A 119 -7.04 -21.41 26.74
C ILE A 119 -7.52 -20.13 26.05
N LEU A 120 -7.75 -19.06 26.82
CA LEU A 120 -8.24 -17.79 26.32
C LEU A 120 -7.20 -17.10 25.40
N ASP A 121 -5.93 -17.17 25.76
CA ASP A 121 -4.81 -16.66 24.95
C ASP A 121 -4.67 -17.43 23.63
N ASN A 122 -4.80 -18.76 23.65
CA ASN A 122 -4.79 -19.58 22.44
C ASN A 122 -5.95 -19.24 21.48
N PHE A 123 -7.16 -19.00 22.02
CA PHE A 123 -8.30 -18.56 21.21
C PHE A 123 -8.08 -17.17 20.62
N ASN A 124 -7.55 -16.23 21.41
CA ASN A 124 -7.22 -14.89 20.94
C ASN A 124 -6.15 -14.92 19.85
N LEU A 125 -5.10 -15.73 20.03
CA LEU A 125 -4.04 -15.90 19.06
C LEU A 125 -4.59 -16.46 17.74
N SER A 126 -5.37 -17.55 17.79
CA SER A 126 -5.99 -18.14 16.60
C SER A 126 -6.91 -17.15 15.88
N ARG A 127 -7.71 -16.38 16.63
CA ARG A 127 -8.56 -15.34 16.07
C ARG A 127 -7.73 -14.26 15.37
N ASN A 128 -6.68 -13.76 16.01
CA ASN A 128 -5.82 -12.72 15.44
C ASN A 128 -5.10 -13.22 14.18
N GLN A 129 -4.58 -14.44 14.19
CA GLN A 129 -3.98 -15.07 13.01
C GLN A 129 -4.96 -15.19 11.84
N GLN A 130 -6.23 -15.53 12.11
CA GLN A 130 -7.26 -15.57 11.07
C GLN A 130 -7.57 -14.18 10.51
N ILE A 131 -7.65 -13.16 11.38
CA ILE A 131 -7.84 -11.77 10.96
C ILE A 131 -6.67 -11.32 10.09
N ASP A 132 -5.44 -11.60 10.49
CA ASP A 132 -4.24 -11.24 9.74
C ASP A 132 -4.17 -11.97 8.39
N ALA A 133 -4.51 -13.26 8.35
CA ALA A 133 -4.59 -14.04 7.11
C ALA A 133 -5.64 -13.47 6.15
N LEU A 134 -6.82 -13.09 6.63
CA LEU A 134 -7.86 -12.45 5.83
C LEU A 134 -7.44 -11.07 5.34
N ASN A 135 -6.83 -10.25 6.19
CA ASN A 135 -6.31 -8.94 5.80
C ASN A 135 -5.23 -9.06 4.72
N ASN A 136 -4.34 -10.04 4.85
CA ASN A 136 -3.31 -10.33 3.84
C ASN A 136 -3.94 -10.81 2.52
N ALA A 137 -4.97 -11.65 2.57
CA ALA A 137 -5.70 -12.07 1.37
C ALA A 137 -6.36 -10.88 0.66
N ILE A 138 -7.07 -10.02 1.41
CA ILE A 138 -7.70 -8.80 0.89
C ILE A 138 -6.65 -7.87 0.26
N ALA A 139 -5.51 -7.65 0.92
CA ALA A 139 -4.46 -6.80 0.39
C ALA A 139 -3.85 -7.35 -0.92
N ASN A 140 -3.79 -8.68 -1.07
CA ASN A 140 -3.32 -9.31 -2.30
C ASN A 140 -4.36 -9.22 -3.42
N GLU A 141 -5.65 -9.39 -3.11
CA GLU A 141 -6.74 -9.22 -4.08
C GLU A 141 -6.83 -7.79 -4.59
N MET A 142 -6.68 -6.78 -3.71
CA MET A 142 -6.66 -5.37 -4.11
C MET A 142 -5.52 -5.08 -5.11
N LYS A 143 -4.32 -5.61 -4.86
CA LYS A 143 -3.19 -5.46 -5.80
C LYS A 143 -3.46 -6.12 -7.14
N LEU A 144 -4.16 -7.25 -7.17
CA LEU A 144 -4.53 -7.93 -8.41
C LEU A 144 -5.55 -7.11 -9.20
N ASP A 145 -6.54 -6.52 -8.53
CA ASP A 145 -7.53 -5.65 -9.18
C ASP A 145 -6.86 -4.43 -9.83
N ASP A 146 -5.94 -3.78 -9.12
CA ASP A 146 -5.14 -2.67 -9.66
C ASP A 146 -4.33 -3.09 -10.91
N MET A 147 -3.74 -4.29 -10.91
CA MET A 147 -3.03 -4.82 -12.08
C MET A 147 -3.96 -5.11 -13.27
N LEU A 148 -5.20 -5.54 -13.01
CA LEU A 148 -6.19 -5.78 -14.06
C LEU A 148 -6.64 -4.48 -14.72
N LEU A 149 -6.83 -3.41 -13.94
CA LEU A 149 -7.12 -2.08 -14.47
C LEU A 149 -5.97 -1.56 -15.33
N CYS A 150 -4.73 -1.67 -14.84
CA CYS A 150 -3.53 -1.24 -15.56
C CYS A 150 -3.34 -1.93 -16.93
N ARG A 151 -3.86 -3.15 -17.11
CA ARG A 151 -3.76 -3.89 -18.38
C ARG A 151 -4.41 -3.15 -19.55
N ILE A 152 -5.52 -2.44 -19.32
CA ILE A 152 -6.22 -1.69 -20.36
C ILE A 152 -5.35 -0.52 -20.81
N ASP A 153 -4.78 0.21 -19.86
CA ASP A 153 -3.89 1.35 -20.12
C ASP A 153 -2.62 0.90 -20.87
N ILE A 154 -2.02 -0.22 -20.47
CA ILE A 154 -0.85 -0.79 -21.17
C ILE A 154 -1.22 -1.14 -22.62
N ALA A 155 -2.39 -1.72 -22.87
CA ALA A 155 -2.82 -2.04 -24.22
C ALA A 155 -3.05 -0.79 -25.08
N GLU A 156 -3.58 0.28 -24.49
CA GLU A 156 -3.74 1.57 -25.15
C GLU A 156 -2.38 2.21 -25.48
N ILE A 157 -1.46 2.27 -24.52
CA ILE A 157 -0.09 2.77 -24.72
C ILE A 157 0.62 2.00 -25.84
N LEU A 158 0.50 0.67 -25.89
CA LEU A 158 1.11 -0.14 -26.94
C LEU A 158 0.52 0.17 -28.32
N LYS A 159 -0.79 0.40 -28.40
CA LYS A 159 -1.46 0.79 -29.64
C LYS A 159 -0.98 2.16 -30.11
N GLU A 160 -0.92 3.14 -29.22
CA GLU A 160 -0.44 4.49 -29.51
C GLU A 160 1.04 4.50 -29.91
N ASN A 161 1.88 3.71 -29.24
CA ASN A 161 3.29 3.56 -29.58
C ASN A 161 3.47 3.02 -31.00
N ASN A 162 2.69 2.01 -31.41
CA ASN A 162 2.73 1.50 -32.78
C ASN A 162 2.33 2.57 -33.81
N VAL A 163 1.25 3.31 -33.56
CA VAL A 163 0.82 4.43 -34.43
C VAL A 163 1.92 5.49 -34.53
N MET A 164 2.52 5.89 -33.41
CA MET A 164 3.63 6.84 -33.37
C MET A 164 4.85 6.32 -34.14
N GLY A 165 5.19 5.04 -34.00
CA GLY A 165 6.28 4.41 -34.73
C GLY A 165 6.09 4.50 -36.24
N MET A 166 4.88 4.19 -36.73
CA MET A 166 4.57 4.30 -38.17
C MET A 166 4.63 5.74 -38.68
N GLU A 167 4.14 6.71 -37.92
CA GLU A 167 4.23 8.15 -38.26
C GLU A 167 5.68 8.64 -38.29
N LEU A 168 6.51 8.17 -37.35
CA LEU A 168 7.92 8.52 -37.29
C LEU A 168 8.69 7.97 -38.50
N GLU A 169 8.45 6.72 -38.88
CA GLU A 169 9.03 6.14 -40.09
C GLU A 169 8.59 6.91 -41.35
N TYR A 170 7.31 7.25 -41.45
CA TYR A 170 6.79 8.03 -42.57
C TYR A 170 7.50 9.38 -42.68
N ARG A 171 7.63 10.12 -41.58
CA ARG A 171 8.35 11.40 -41.54
C ARG A 171 9.83 11.24 -41.85
N ASN A 172 10.48 10.20 -41.35
CA ASN A 172 11.89 9.92 -41.65
C ASN A 172 12.11 9.67 -43.14
N ARG A 173 11.21 8.94 -43.80
CA ARG A 173 11.27 8.73 -45.26
C ARG A 173 11.14 10.05 -46.03
N LEU A 174 10.20 10.92 -45.63
CA LEU A 174 10.06 12.25 -46.23
C LEU A 174 11.30 13.13 -46.01
N HIS A 175 11.86 13.13 -44.80
CA HIS A 175 13.09 13.85 -44.48
C HIS A 175 14.28 13.33 -45.29
N ASN A 176 14.40 12.01 -45.47
CA ASN A 176 15.43 11.41 -46.29
C ASN A 176 15.34 11.87 -47.75
N VAL A 177 14.15 11.81 -48.35
CA VAL A 177 13.93 12.30 -49.73
C VAL A 177 14.26 13.78 -49.84
N LYS A 178 13.82 14.61 -48.89
CA LYS A 178 14.16 16.04 -48.85
C LYS A 178 15.67 16.26 -48.80
N ASN A 179 16.38 15.53 -47.95
CA ASN A 179 17.83 15.65 -47.80
C ASN A 179 18.58 15.24 -49.07
N GLU A 180 18.15 14.17 -49.73
CA GLU A 180 18.73 13.72 -51.00
C GLU A 180 18.52 14.74 -52.13
N VAL A 181 17.33 15.32 -52.24
CA VAL A 181 17.07 16.39 -53.22
C VAL A 181 17.89 17.63 -52.91
N LYS A 182 17.96 18.03 -51.64
CA LYS A 182 18.77 19.17 -51.21
C LYS A 182 20.25 18.94 -51.53
N LYS A 183 20.78 17.75 -51.26
CA LYS A 183 22.18 17.40 -51.54
C LYS A 183 22.54 17.56 -53.02
N ARG A 184 21.63 17.22 -53.93
CA ARG A 184 21.82 17.43 -55.38
C ARG A 184 21.85 18.91 -55.74
N LEU A 185 20.99 19.71 -55.13
CA LEU A 185 20.94 21.16 -55.34
C LEU A 185 22.18 21.85 -54.77
N ASP A 186 22.56 21.51 -53.53
CA ASP A 186 23.75 22.03 -52.86
C ASP A 186 25.01 21.68 -53.67
N TYR A 187 25.09 20.46 -54.22
CA TYR A 187 26.18 20.07 -55.13
C TYR A 187 26.27 20.95 -56.38
N GLN A 188 25.13 21.27 -57.01
CA GLN A 188 25.12 22.17 -58.17
C GLN A 188 25.56 23.59 -57.80
N LEU A 189 25.10 24.09 -56.66
CA LEU A 189 25.49 25.40 -56.15
C LEU A 189 26.99 25.46 -55.83
N GLU A 190 27.55 24.39 -55.23
CA GLU A 190 28.98 24.28 -54.97
C GLU A 190 29.81 24.22 -56.26
N LEU A 191 29.36 23.47 -57.27
CA LEU A 191 30.02 23.45 -58.58
C LEU A 191 30.06 24.83 -59.24
N GLU A 192 28.94 25.56 -59.22
CA GLU A 192 28.87 26.92 -59.77
C GLU A 192 29.80 27.89 -59.01
N ASN A 193 29.80 27.81 -57.68
CA ASN A 193 30.70 28.62 -56.86
C ASN A 193 32.18 28.27 -57.12
N PHE A 194 32.50 26.98 -57.24
CA PHE A 194 33.84 26.50 -57.56
C PHE A 194 34.30 26.97 -58.94
N LYS A 195 33.43 26.90 -59.95
CA LYS A 195 33.72 27.37 -61.30
C LYS A 195 34.02 28.87 -61.32
N ARG A 196 33.16 29.69 -60.69
CA ARG A 196 33.39 31.14 -60.55
C ARG A 196 34.71 31.45 -59.86
N LYS A 197 35.03 30.71 -58.79
CA LYS A 197 36.29 30.88 -58.07
C LYS A 197 37.50 30.52 -58.95
N THR A 198 37.44 29.40 -59.66
CA THR A 198 38.50 28.96 -60.57
C THR A 198 38.72 29.95 -61.72
N GLU A 199 37.64 30.50 -62.27
CA GLU A 199 37.71 31.55 -63.29
C GLU A 199 38.36 32.82 -62.74
N GLN A 200 37.99 33.25 -61.52
CA GLN A 200 38.61 34.39 -60.85
C GLN A 200 40.11 34.16 -60.60
N ASP A 201 40.48 33.01 -60.03
CA ASP A 201 41.88 32.65 -59.77
C ASP A 201 42.69 32.63 -61.08
N HIS A 202 42.14 32.07 -62.16
CA HIS A 202 42.78 32.07 -63.48
C HIS A 202 42.95 33.48 -64.06
N ILE A 203 41.94 34.35 -63.91
CA ILE A 203 42.03 35.76 -64.35
C ILE A 203 43.11 36.50 -63.55
N ILE A 204 43.18 36.29 -62.23
CA ILE A 204 44.21 36.91 -61.37
C ILE A 204 45.61 36.46 -61.83
N ASP A 205 45.83 35.15 -61.99
CA ASP A 205 47.10 34.59 -62.46
C ASP A 205 47.49 35.10 -63.86
N TRP A 206 46.51 35.24 -64.76
CA TRP A 206 46.75 35.74 -66.11
C TRP A 206 47.12 37.23 -66.09
N VAL A 207 46.39 38.05 -65.33
CA VAL A 207 46.70 39.47 -65.15
C VAL A 207 48.07 39.64 -64.51
N GLU A 208 48.42 38.86 -63.49
CA GLU A 208 49.74 38.92 -62.85
C GLU A 208 50.86 38.62 -63.86
N LYS A 209 50.72 37.56 -64.66
CA LYS A 209 51.71 37.20 -65.69
C LYS A 209 51.85 38.26 -66.77
N GLU A 210 50.75 38.78 -67.29
CA GLU A 210 50.79 39.83 -68.32
C GLU A 210 51.33 41.15 -67.77
N VAL A 211 51.01 41.52 -66.52
CA VAL A 211 51.60 42.68 -65.85
C VAL A 211 53.11 42.51 -65.71
N ILE A 212 53.59 41.38 -65.15
CA ILE A 212 55.04 41.09 -65.03
C ILE A 212 55.74 41.14 -66.40
N LYS A 213 55.11 40.58 -67.43
CA LYS A 213 55.67 40.55 -68.79
C LYS A 213 55.69 41.92 -69.46
N SER A 214 54.71 42.77 -69.16
CA SER A 214 54.61 44.13 -69.71
C SER A 214 55.63 45.10 -69.08
N ILE A 215 56.13 44.81 -67.88
CA ILE A 215 57.18 45.59 -67.23
C ILE A 215 58.50 45.35 -67.98
N THR A 216 58.88 46.31 -68.81
CA THR A 216 60.18 46.29 -69.48
C THR A 216 61.28 46.79 -68.52
N PRO A 217 62.53 46.29 -68.63
CA PRO A 217 63.62 46.75 -67.75
C PRO A 217 63.95 48.24 -67.93
N GLN A 218 63.51 48.85 -69.04
CA GLN A 218 63.63 50.29 -69.27
C GLN A 218 62.61 51.08 -68.45
N GLN A 219 61.37 50.57 -68.36
CA GLN A 219 60.29 51.17 -67.59
C GLN A 219 60.50 51.02 -66.07
N GLU A 220 61.17 49.96 -65.61
CA GLU A 220 61.63 49.85 -64.22
C GLU A 220 62.59 50.98 -63.85
N LYS A 221 63.56 51.28 -64.71
CA LYS A 221 64.52 52.39 -64.49
C LYS A 221 63.83 53.75 -64.49
N GLU A 222 62.87 53.96 -65.41
CA GLU A 222 62.07 55.19 -65.43
C GLU A 222 61.20 55.33 -64.18
N SER A 223 60.60 54.24 -63.70
CA SER A 223 59.81 54.24 -62.46
C SER A 223 60.68 54.55 -61.23
N ILE A 224 61.90 53.97 -61.13
CA ILE A 224 62.86 54.30 -60.06
C ILE A 224 63.23 55.79 -60.11
N ASN A 225 63.49 56.33 -61.31
CA ASN A 225 63.79 57.75 -61.47
C ASN A 225 62.62 58.63 -61.05
N GLN A 226 61.38 58.20 -61.30
CA GLN A 226 60.20 58.91 -60.87
C GLN A 226 60.01 58.85 -59.34
N CYS A 227 60.25 57.70 -58.70
CA CYS A 227 60.29 57.62 -57.23
C CYS A 227 61.37 58.53 -56.62
N ILE A 228 62.54 58.67 -57.26
CA ILE A 228 63.58 59.62 -56.82
C ILE A 228 63.08 61.05 -56.93
N LYS A 229 62.32 61.40 -57.99
CA LYS A 229 61.70 62.74 -58.11
C LYS A 229 60.65 62.96 -57.04
N ASP A 230 59.80 61.98 -56.76
CA ASP A 230 58.74 62.10 -55.75
C ASP A 230 59.33 62.21 -54.34
N LEU A 231 60.38 61.45 -54.01
CA LEU A 231 61.12 61.59 -52.75
C LEU A 231 61.81 62.96 -52.63
N LYS A 232 62.39 63.47 -53.72
CA LYS A 232 62.96 64.83 -53.74
C LYS A 232 61.88 65.90 -53.56
N ALA A 233 60.68 65.67 -54.08
CA ALA A 233 59.55 66.58 -53.92
C ALA A 233 58.97 66.56 -52.50
N MET A 234 59.01 65.41 -51.80
CA MET A 234 58.60 65.29 -50.39
C MET A 234 59.68 65.70 -49.38
N ALA A 235 60.95 65.79 -49.78
CA ALA A 235 62.07 66.20 -48.94
C ALA A 235 62.29 67.74 -48.90
N VAL A 236 61.35 68.50 -49.45
CA VAL A 236 61.21 69.96 -49.32
C VAL A 236 60.00 70.25 -48.46
#